data_AF-A0A813K5W0-F1
#
_entry.id   AF-A0A813K5W0-F1
#
_cell.length_a   1.000
_cell.length_b   1.000
_cell.length_c   1.000
_cell.angle_alpha   90.00
_cell.angle_beta   90.00
_cell.angle_gamma   90.00
#
_symmetry.space_group_name_H-M   'P 1'
#
loop_
_entity.id
_entity.type
_entity.pdbx_description
1 polymer ?
#
loop_
_entity_poly.entity_id
_entity_poly.type
_entity_poly.pdbx_seq_one_letter_code
_entity_poly.pdbx_strand_id
1 'polypeptide(L)'
;SAFLAAPRPTPPPDLPELPLLSFSAQQPHSFLDVEETPESARAATAMKASVLAFACGVAISWAEFCSAYWFVWTLLACHLVGVALLRDYHNERGLLALSAAFVLHAGHASHEVFLWAQDADGADSLGSWSVAVIFVVVLYVHNFCKECVTLPPDYISTLSLFFPVFPAFDAAVVASCLEMFLEW
;
A
#
# COMPACT_ATOMS: atom_id res chain seq x y z
N SER A 1 -45.59 8.28 -61.39
CA SER A 1 -45.38 7.67 -60.07
C SER A 1 -44.64 6.36 -60.24
N ALA A 2 -43.31 6.36 -60.22
CA ALA A 2 -42.50 5.15 -60.35
C ALA A 2 -41.83 4.88 -58.99
N PHE A 3 -42.40 3.94 -58.24
CA PHE A 3 -41.77 3.39 -57.04
C PHE A 3 -40.62 2.51 -57.49
N LEU A 4 -39.38 2.96 -57.25
CA LEU A 4 -38.18 2.13 -57.37
C LEU A 4 -38.24 1.04 -56.28
N ALA A 5 -38.40 -0.21 -56.68
CA ALA A 5 -38.35 -1.36 -55.79
C ALA A 5 -36.95 -1.47 -55.17
N ALA A 6 -36.87 -1.48 -53.84
CA ALA A 6 -35.61 -1.68 -53.14
C ALA A 6 -35.06 -3.11 -53.40
N PRO A 7 -33.74 -3.27 -53.58
CA PRO A 7 -33.14 -4.59 -53.77
C PRO A 7 -33.29 -5.45 -52.50
N ARG A 8 -33.56 -6.74 -52.69
CA ARG A 8 -33.71 -7.70 -51.57
C ARG A 8 -32.37 -7.82 -50.79
N PRO A 9 -32.43 -7.93 -49.46
CA PRO A 9 -31.23 -8.11 -48.65
C PRO A 9 -30.57 -9.44 -48.98
N THR A 10 -29.29 -9.40 -49.34
CA THR A 10 -28.45 -10.59 -49.45
C THR A 10 -27.97 -11.02 -48.06
N PRO A 11 -27.77 -12.32 -47.83
CA PRO A 11 -27.16 -12.80 -46.60
C PRO A 11 -25.74 -12.22 -46.45
N PRO A 12 -25.28 -12.01 -45.20
CA PRO A 12 -23.94 -11.50 -44.96
C PRO A 12 -22.89 -12.49 -45.51
N PRO A 13 -21.74 -11.98 -45.99
CA PRO A 13 -20.66 -12.83 -46.49
C PRO A 13 -20.06 -13.68 -45.36
N ASP A 14 -19.66 -14.90 -45.68
CA ASP A 14 -18.98 -15.78 -44.75
C ASP A 14 -17.61 -15.18 -44.37
N LEU A 15 -17.32 -15.21 -43.07
CA LEU A 15 -16.04 -14.75 -42.52
C LEU A 15 -14.92 -15.70 -42.97
N PRO A 16 -13.71 -15.18 -43.24
CA PRO A 16 -12.57 -16.04 -43.55
C PRO A 16 -12.26 -16.96 -42.36
N GLU A 17 -12.02 -18.24 -42.65
CA GLU A 17 -11.56 -19.20 -41.64
C GLU A 17 -10.21 -18.73 -41.09
N LEU A 18 -10.17 -18.37 -39.81
CA LEU A 18 -8.93 -18.12 -39.10
C LEU A 18 -8.11 -19.42 -39.12
N PRO A 19 -6.82 -19.38 -39.50
CA PRO A 19 -5.96 -20.54 -39.36
C PRO A 19 -6.02 -20.99 -37.90
N LEU A 20 -6.27 -22.27 -37.66
CA LEU A 20 -6.20 -22.91 -36.35
C LEU A 20 -4.79 -22.68 -35.80
N LEU A 21 -4.61 -21.55 -35.10
CA LEU A 21 -3.53 -21.38 -34.16
C LEU A 21 -3.69 -22.55 -33.20
N SER A 22 -2.77 -23.51 -33.28
CA SER A 22 -2.61 -24.49 -32.22
C SER A 22 -2.19 -23.69 -31.00
N PHE A 23 -3.17 -23.23 -30.22
CA PHE A 23 -2.94 -22.91 -28.84
C PHE A 23 -2.45 -24.23 -28.26
N SER A 24 -1.13 -24.35 -28.10
CA SER A 24 -0.58 -25.30 -27.16
C SER A 24 -1.30 -24.96 -25.87
N ALA A 25 -2.28 -25.78 -25.49
CA ALA A 25 -2.91 -25.66 -24.19
C ALA A 25 -1.75 -25.84 -23.21
N GLN A 26 -1.22 -24.72 -22.69
CA GLN A 26 -0.53 -24.76 -21.42
C GLN A 26 -1.46 -25.54 -20.52
N GLN A 27 -0.95 -26.66 -19.98
CA GLN A 27 -1.72 -27.48 -19.06
C GLN A 27 -2.46 -26.53 -18.12
N PRO A 28 -3.78 -26.68 -17.95
CA PRO A 28 -4.46 -25.91 -16.92
C PRO A 28 -3.69 -26.19 -15.64
N HIS A 29 -3.05 -25.15 -15.09
CA HIS A 29 -2.47 -25.25 -13.76
C HIS A 29 -3.58 -25.80 -12.88
N SER A 30 -3.36 -26.98 -12.30
CA SER A 30 -4.29 -27.62 -11.41
C SER A 30 -4.56 -26.65 -10.26
N PHE A 31 -5.70 -25.95 -10.31
CA PHE A 31 -6.20 -25.06 -9.25
C PHE A 31 -6.71 -25.85 -8.03
N LEU A 32 -6.20 -27.06 -7.79
CA LEU A 32 -6.77 -27.97 -6.78
C LEU A 32 -5.81 -28.45 -5.70
N ASP A 33 -4.52 -28.06 -5.70
CA ASP A 33 -3.58 -28.47 -4.64
C ASP A 33 -2.60 -27.36 -4.22
N VAL A 34 -3.07 -26.13 -4.05
CA VAL A 34 -2.40 -25.19 -3.14
C VAL A 34 -3.35 -25.00 -1.99
N GLU A 35 -2.94 -25.47 -0.81
CA GLU A 35 -3.66 -25.26 0.43
C GLU A 35 -3.71 -23.74 0.67
N GLU A 36 -4.77 -23.12 0.15
CA GLU A 36 -5.03 -21.68 0.06
C GLU A 36 -5.43 -21.13 1.44
N THR A 37 -4.64 -21.48 2.46
CA THR A 37 -4.85 -21.00 3.82
C THR A 37 -3.98 -19.77 4.05
N PRO A 38 -4.54 -18.68 4.61
CA PRO A 38 -3.73 -17.55 5.01
C PRO A 38 -2.64 -18.03 5.98
N GLU A 39 -1.38 -17.78 5.65
CA GLU A 39 -0.26 -18.18 6.49
C GLU A 39 -0.30 -17.37 7.80
N SER A 40 -0.93 -17.94 8.83
CA SER A 40 -0.96 -17.37 10.18
C SER A 40 0.44 -17.04 10.72
N ALA A 41 1.46 -17.78 10.29
CA ALA A 41 2.87 -17.53 10.59
C ALA A 41 3.39 -16.19 10.01
N ARG A 42 2.91 -15.78 8.83
CA ARG A 42 3.25 -14.50 8.19
C ARG A 42 2.69 -13.32 8.97
N ALA A 43 1.40 -13.38 9.31
CA ALA A 43 0.76 -12.35 10.13
C ALA A 43 1.44 -12.20 11.50
N ALA A 44 1.82 -13.31 12.12
CA ALA A 44 2.57 -13.30 13.38
C ALA A 44 3.97 -12.69 13.24
N THR A 45 4.68 -12.96 12.14
CA THR A 45 6.01 -12.40 11.87
C THR A 45 5.92 -10.89 11.61
N ALA A 46 4.96 -10.47 10.78
CA ALA A 46 4.65 -9.08 10.51
C ALA A 46 4.30 -8.30 11.80
N MET A 47 3.48 -8.90 12.68
CA MET A 47 3.12 -8.30 13.96
C MET A 47 4.35 -8.14 14.88
N LYS A 48 5.20 -9.17 15.00
CA LYS A 48 6.44 -9.07 15.78
C LYS A 48 7.38 -7.98 15.26
N ALA A 49 7.57 -7.92 13.95
CA ALA A 49 8.38 -6.88 13.31
C ALA A 49 7.80 -5.48 13.57
N SER A 50 6.48 -5.34 13.49
CA SER A 50 5.78 -4.08 13.79
C SER A 50 5.97 -3.64 15.24
N VAL A 51 5.76 -4.54 16.21
CA VAL A 51 5.95 -4.21 17.63
C VAL A 51 7.38 -3.80 17.93
N LEU A 52 8.36 -4.51 17.37
CA LEU A 52 9.77 -4.15 17.53
C LEU A 52 10.09 -2.78 16.92
N ALA A 53 9.61 -2.53 15.69
CA ALA A 53 9.81 -1.27 15.00
C ALA A 53 9.17 -0.09 15.77
N PHE A 54 7.97 -0.28 16.32
CA PHE A 54 7.30 0.71 17.16
C PHE A 54 8.14 1.07 18.38
N ALA A 55 8.63 0.07 19.12
CA ALA A 55 9.47 0.28 20.28
C ALA A 55 10.79 0.99 19.91
N CYS A 56 11.39 0.65 18.76
CA CYS A 56 12.55 1.37 18.24
C CYS A 56 12.24 2.83 17.93
N GLY A 57 11.07 3.13 17.34
CA GLY A 57 10.63 4.50 17.07
C GLY A 57 10.53 5.34 18.34
N VAL A 58 9.93 4.78 19.40
CA VAL A 58 9.86 5.44 20.72
C VAL A 58 11.27 5.71 21.26
N ALA A 59 12.16 4.73 21.19
CA ALA A 59 13.54 4.89 21.66
C ALA A 59 14.33 5.95 20.88
N ILE A 60 14.10 6.08 19.57
CA ILE A 60 14.73 7.13 18.74
C ILE A 60 14.25 8.51 19.16
N SER A 61 12.94 8.69 19.38
CA SER A 61 12.38 9.97 19.86
C SER A 61 12.94 10.33 21.24
N TRP A 62 13.00 9.37 22.16
CA TRP A 62 13.54 9.59 23.50
C TRP A 62 15.03 9.97 23.51
N ALA A 63 15.79 9.50 22.52
CA ALA A 63 17.21 9.80 22.38
C ALA A 63 17.50 11.08 21.57
N GLU A 64 16.47 11.77 21.06
CA GLU A 64 16.58 13.01 20.27
C GLU A 64 17.53 12.88 19.06
N PHE A 65 17.62 11.68 18.47
CA PHE A 65 18.58 11.42 17.38
C PHE A 65 18.19 12.03 16.03
N CYS A 66 16.93 12.41 15.85
CA CYS A 66 16.38 12.86 14.58
C CYS A 66 15.61 14.16 14.79
N SER A 67 15.91 15.19 14.00
CA SER A 67 15.11 16.41 13.97
C SER A 67 13.71 16.15 13.43
N ALA A 68 12.73 16.93 13.85
CA ALA A 68 11.35 16.84 13.34
C ALA A 68 11.29 17.00 11.81
N TYR A 69 12.10 17.92 11.24
CA TYR A 69 12.20 18.13 9.79
C TYR A 69 12.59 16.86 9.03
N TRP A 70 13.71 16.23 9.39
CA TRP A 70 14.18 15.01 8.73
C TRP A 70 13.23 13.84 8.94
N PHE A 71 12.57 13.77 10.10
CA PHE A 71 11.58 12.73 10.39
C PHE A 71 10.38 12.78 9.44
N VAL A 72 9.85 13.97 9.14
CA VAL A 72 8.75 14.09 8.16
C VAL A 72 9.23 13.73 6.76
N TRP A 73 10.45 14.13 6.38
CA TRP A 73 11.03 13.75 5.08
C TRP A 73 11.24 12.25 4.93
N THR A 74 11.67 11.54 5.97
CA THR A 74 11.80 10.08 5.91
C THR A 74 10.44 9.41 5.78
N LEU A 75 9.39 9.95 6.42
CA LEU A 75 8.02 9.44 6.25
C LEU A 75 7.54 9.62 4.80
N LEU A 76 7.74 10.80 4.23
CA LEU A 76 7.38 11.09 2.83
C LEU A 76 8.17 10.21 1.85
N ALA A 77 9.46 10.01 2.11
CA ALA A 77 10.30 9.11 1.33
C ALA A 77 9.80 7.66 1.40
N CYS A 78 9.40 7.17 2.59
CA CYS A 78 8.78 5.85 2.75
C CYS A 78 7.50 5.71 1.91
N HIS A 79 6.66 6.75 1.86
CA HIS A 79 5.48 6.75 0.98
C HIS A 79 5.85 6.69 -0.50
N LEU A 80 6.80 7.51 -0.94
CA LEU A 80 7.26 7.51 -2.35
C LEU A 80 7.86 6.16 -2.75
N VAL A 81 8.63 5.55 -1.84
CA VAL A 81 9.18 4.20 -2.02
C VAL A 81 8.05 3.18 -2.08
N GLY A 82 7.03 3.28 -1.22
CA GLY A 82 5.82 2.48 -1.33
C GLY A 82 5.17 2.59 -2.70
N VAL A 83 4.91 3.81 -3.17
CA VAL A 83 4.30 4.11 -4.49
C VAL A 83 5.16 3.61 -5.67
N ALA A 84 6.48 3.70 -5.58
CA ALA A 84 7.39 3.28 -6.64
C ALA A 84 7.61 1.75 -6.67
N LEU A 85 7.82 1.14 -5.51
CA LEU A 85 8.02 -0.32 -5.37
C LEU A 85 6.74 -1.11 -5.60
N LEU A 86 5.58 -0.44 -5.56
CA LEU A 86 4.28 -0.99 -5.90
C LEU A 86 4.20 -1.67 -7.26
N ARG A 87 5.08 -1.35 -8.21
CA ARG A 87 5.10 -1.98 -9.53
C ARG A 87 5.75 -3.37 -9.59
N ASP A 88 6.55 -3.79 -8.60
CA ASP A 88 7.41 -4.98 -8.68
C ASP A 88 7.35 -5.86 -7.40
N TYR A 89 6.16 -6.20 -6.91
CA TYR A 89 5.99 -7.05 -5.72
C TYR A 89 6.23 -8.54 -5.96
N HIS A 90 7.50 -8.91 -6.14
CA HIS A 90 7.90 -10.32 -6.10
C HIS A 90 8.50 -10.75 -4.74
N ASN A 91 8.74 -9.83 -3.79
CA ASN A 91 9.47 -10.16 -2.55
C ASN A 91 8.79 -9.64 -1.27
N GLU A 92 8.26 -10.57 -0.48
CA GLU A 92 7.62 -10.38 0.84
C GLU A 92 8.47 -9.54 1.82
N ARG A 93 9.79 -9.66 1.74
CA ARG A 93 10.71 -8.91 2.62
C ARG A 93 10.61 -7.40 2.44
N GLY A 94 10.31 -6.93 1.22
CA GLY A 94 10.17 -5.50 0.93
C GLY A 94 8.95 -4.89 1.63
N LEU A 95 7.83 -5.62 1.63
CA LEU A 95 6.60 -5.21 2.31
C LEU A 95 6.76 -5.19 3.82
N LEU A 96 7.42 -6.21 4.37
CA LEU A 96 7.73 -6.26 5.80
C LEU A 96 8.66 -5.12 6.22
N ALA A 97 9.66 -4.78 5.41
CA ALA A 97 10.55 -3.64 5.66
C ALA A 97 9.80 -2.31 5.60
N LEU A 98 8.92 -2.13 4.60
CA LEU A 98 8.12 -0.92 4.46
C LEU A 98 7.15 -0.77 5.65
N SER A 99 6.45 -1.84 6.02
CA SER A 99 5.59 -1.89 7.20
C SER A 99 6.34 -1.55 8.49
N ALA A 100 7.51 -2.16 8.70
CA ALA A 100 8.36 -1.82 9.84
C ALA A 100 8.77 -0.34 9.84
N ALA A 101 9.11 0.23 8.69
CA ALA A 101 9.45 1.66 8.59
C ALA A 101 8.27 2.55 8.97
N PHE A 102 7.06 2.28 8.47
CA PHE A 102 5.85 3.00 8.86
C PHE A 102 5.59 2.91 10.37
N VAL A 103 5.64 1.71 10.92
CA VAL A 103 5.38 1.48 12.35
C VAL A 103 6.45 2.13 13.24
N LEU A 104 7.70 2.21 12.78
CA LEU A 104 8.74 2.99 13.46
C LEU A 104 8.35 4.47 13.54
N HIS A 105 7.84 5.05 12.46
CA HIS A 105 7.36 6.44 12.49
C HIS A 105 6.17 6.59 13.45
N ALA A 106 5.24 5.63 13.52
CA ALA A 106 4.17 5.69 14.52
C ALA A 106 4.70 5.63 15.96
N GLY A 107 5.73 4.83 16.24
CA GLY A 107 6.36 4.78 17.56
C GLY A 107 6.95 6.13 17.98
N HIS A 108 7.73 6.74 17.09
CA HIS A 108 8.31 8.06 17.32
C HIS A 108 7.22 9.13 17.51
N ALA A 109 6.23 9.17 16.60
CA ALA A 109 5.13 10.11 16.67
C ALA A 109 4.27 9.92 17.94
N SER A 110 4.09 8.69 18.41
CA SER A 110 3.35 8.43 19.66
C SER A 110 4.05 9.02 20.88
N HIS A 111 5.38 8.94 20.92
CA HIS A 111 6.16 9.58 21.98
C HIS A 111 6.12 11.12 21.86
N GLU A 112 6.21 11.68 20.65
CA GLU A 112 6.07 13.12 20.41
C GLU A 112 4.67 13.65 20.79
N VAL A 113 3.59 12.92 20.50
CA VAL A 113 2.23 13.28 21.00
C VAL A 113 2.21 13.34 22.52
N PHE A 114 2.85 12.38 23.19
CA PHE A 114 2.90 12.33 24.64
C PHE A 114 3.67 13.52 25.23
N LEU A 115 4.81 13.88 24.65
CA LEU A 115 5.59 15.06 25.05
C LEU A 115 4.82 16.36 24.80
N TRP A 116 4.23 16.49 23.62
CA TRP A 116 3.41 17.65 23.24
C TRP A 116 2.20 17.82 24.15
N ALA A 117 1.51 16.74 24.52
CA ALA A 117 0.38 16.80 25.45
C ALA A 117 0.78 17.20 26.88
N GLN A 118 2.07 17.17 27.20
CA GLN A 118 2.62 17.56 28.50
C GLN A 118 3.32 18.93 28.48
N ASP A 119 3.28 19.65 27.35
CA ASP A 119 4.09 20.85 27.10
C ASP A 119 5.59 20.60 27.42
N ALA A 120 6.03 19.37 27.21
CA ALA A 120 7.40 18.90 27.46
C ALA A 120 8.16 18.69 26.14
N ASP A 121 7.60 19.15 25.03
CA ASP A 121 8.19 19.10 23.72
C ASP A 121 9.27 20.17 23.55
N GLY A 122 10.36 19.79 22.88
CA GLY A 122 11.49 20.69 22.61
C GLY A 122 11.18 21.68 21.48
N ALA A 123 12.12 22.60 21.22
CA ALA A 123 12.01 23.57 20.13
C ALA A 123 11.96 22.92 18.73
N ASP A 124 12.41 21.67 18.60
CA ASP A 124 12.41 20.85 17.38
C ASP A 124 11.40 19.69 17.52
N SER A 125 10.14 20.02 17.83
CA SER A 125 9.07 19.05 17.99
C SER A 125 8.22 18.91 16.73
N LEU A 126 7.66 17.72 16.53
CA LEU A 126 6.59 17.51 15.55
C LEU A 126 5.28 18.20 16.00
N GLY A 127 4.99 18.31 17.30
CA GLY A 127 3.71 18.82 17.78
C GLY A 127 2.51 18.13 17.11
N SER A 128 1.63 18.92 16.49
CA SER A 128 0.43 18.43 15.80
C SER A 128 0.71 17.47 14.64
N TRP A 129 1.90 17.55 14.02
CA TRP A 129 2.30 16.64 12.94
C TRP A 129 2.32 15.19 13.38
N SER A 130 2.64 14.93 14.64
CA SER A 130 2.66 13.60 15.22
C SER A 130 1.31 12.88 15.08
N VAL A 131 0.19 13.62 15.20
CA VAL A 131 -1.15 13.07 15.04
C VAL A 131 -1.39 12.62 13.60
N ALA A 132 -0.97 13.43 12.63
CA ALA A 132 -1.09 13.09 11.22
C ALA A 132 -0.24 11.86 10.86
N VAL A 133 1.00 11.79 11.36
CA VAL A 133 1.86 10.62 11.16
C VAL A 133 1.20 9.35 11.69
N ILE A 134 0.64 9.39 12.91
CA ILE A 134 -0.07 8.25 13.49
C ILE A 134 -1.25 7.84 12.62
N PHE A 135 -2.08 8.80 12.19
CA PHE A 135 -3.25 8.51 11.36
C PHE A 135 -2.87 7.80 10.06
N VAL A 136 -1.87 8.32 9.36
CA VAL A 136 -1.39 7.75 8.09
C VAL A 136 -0.81 6.35 8.29
N VAL A 137 0.00 6.15 9.32
CA VAL A 137 0.57 4.82 9.63
C VAL A 137 -0.52 3.82 10.00
N VAL A 138 -1.52 4.22 10.79
CA VAL A 138 -2.64 3.33 11.17
C VAL A 138 -3.41 2.86 9.94
N LEU A 139 -3.69 3.75 8.99
CA LEU A 139 -4.34 3.39 7.73
C LEU A 139 -3.51 2.36 6.95
N TYR A 140 -2.21 2.62 6.80
CA TYR A 140 -1.28 1.70 6.13
C TYR A 140 -1.26 0.31 6.79
N VAL A 141 -1.02 0.27 8.11
CA VAL A 141 -0.83 -0.98 8.86
C VAL A 141 -2.12 -1.77 8.92
N HIS A 142 -3.26 -1.10 9.07
CA HIS A 142 -4.56 -1.75 9.04
C HIS A 142 -4.80 -2.49 7.71
N ASN A 143 -4.54 -1.82 6.59
CA ASN A 143 -4.66 -2.42 5.26
C ASN A 143 -3.71 -3.60 5.09
N PHE A 144 -2.43 -3.41 5.42
CA PHE A 144 -1.42 -4.46 5.37
C PHE A 144 -1.80 -5.69 6.22
N CYS A 145 -2.28 -5.50 7.45
CA CYS A 145 -2.76 -6.61 8.29
C CYS A 145 -3.97 -7.30 7.69
N LYS A 146 -4.92 -6.55 7.14
CA LYS A 146 -6.11 -7.11 6.49
C LYS A 146 -5.70 -7.98 5.30
N GLU A 147 -4.78 -7.52 4.46
CA GLU A 147 -4.23 -8.30 3.35
C GLU A 147 -3.52 -9.56 3.82
N CYS A 148 -2.68 -9.44 4.86
CA CYS A 148 -1.95 -10.57 5.41
C CYS A 148 -2.87 -11.73 5.79
N VAL A 149 -4.09 -11.42 6.24
CA VAL A 149 -5.11 -12.38 6.71
C VAL A 149 -6.10 -12.79 5.61
N THR A 150 -6.34 -11.94 4.60
CA THR A 150 -7.41 -12.16 3.60
C THR A 150 -6.92 -12.63 2.24
N LEU A 151 -5.68 -12.32 1.86
CA LEU A 151 -5.14 -12.64 0.53
C LEU A 151 -4.12 -13.79 0.62
N PRO A 152 -4.21 -14.78 -0.29
CA PRO A 152 -3.16 -15.80 -0.40
C PRO A 152 -1.80 -15.17 -0.74
N PRO A 153 -0.67 -15.83 -0.42
CA PRO A 153 0.68 -15.29 -0.58
C PRO A 153 1.01 -14.83 -2.01
N ASP A 154 0.46 -15.52 -3.00
CA ASP A 154 0.69 -15.23 -4.43
C ASP A 154 -0.23 -14.11 -4.97
N TYR A 155 -1.24 -13.70 -4.20
CA TYR A 155 -2.21 -12.65 -4.55
C TYR A 155 -1.89 -11.30 -3.92
N ILE A 156 -0.65 -11.10 -3.45
CA ILE A 156 -0.12 -9.77 -3.16
C ILE A 156 0.16 -9.05 -4.49
N SER A 157 -0.91 -8.85 -5.27
CA SER A 157 -0.89 -7.90 -6.36
C SER A 157 -1.00 -6.51 -5.76
N THR A 158 -0.42 -5.53 -6.44
CA THR A 158 -0.69 -4.07 -6.50
C THR A 158 -2.00 -3.49 -5.93
N LEU A 159 -3.00 -4.31 -5.63
CA LEU A 159 -4.33 -4.03 -5.06
C LEU A 159 -4.37 -3.83 -3.54
N SER A 160 -3.24 -3.92 -2.84
CA SER A 160 -3.28 -4.26 -1.42
C SER A 160 -2.88 -3.06 -0.55
N LEU A 161 -1.68 -2.51 -0.74
CA LEU A 161 -1.32 -1.16 -0.24
C LEU A 161 -2.29 -0.07 -0.68
N PHE A 162 -2.98 -0.36 -1.78
CA PHE A 162 -4.12 0.33 -2.32
C PHE A 162 -5.27 -0.66 -2.49
N PHE A 163 -5.93 -1.11 -1.43
CA PHE A 163 -7.34 -1.47 -1.62
C PHE A 163 -8.03 -0.15 -1.98
N PRO A 164 -8.40 0.08 -3.26
CA PRO A 164 -9.13 1.26 -3.63
C PRO A 164 -10.47 1.12 -2.91
N VAL A 165 -10.90 2.16 -2.24
CA VAL A 165 -11.86 2.92 -3.01
C VAL A 165 -11.16 3.80 -4.04
N PHE A 166 -9.94 4.34 -3.82
CA PHE A 166 -9.16 5.00 -4.89
C PHE A 166 -7.64 5.07 -4.58
N PRO A 167 -6.71 4.72 -5.50
CA PRO A 167 -5.31 5.14 -5.41
C PRO A 167 -5.10 6.66 -5.34
N ALA A 168 -6.12 7.40 -5.79
CA ALA A 168 -6.20 8.84 -5.58
C ALA A 168 -6.35 9.22 -4.09
N PHE A 169 -6.86 8.33 -3.22
CA PHE A 169 -6.99 8.58 -1.78
C PHE A 169 -5.62 8.60 -1.10
N ASP A 170 -4.77 7.58 -1.25
CA ASP A 170 -3.45 7.64 -0.61
C ASP A 170 -2.53 8.66 -1.28
N ALA A 171 -2.66 8.88 -2.60
CA ALA A 171 -2.00 10.01 -3.25
C ALA A 171 -2.49 11.36 -2.71
N ALA A 172 -3.79 11.50 -2.41
CA ALA A 172 -4.35 12.68 -1.77
C ALA A 172 -3.89 12.81 -0.32
N VAL A 173 -3.78 11.72 0.44
CA VAL A 173 -3.24 11.72 1.81
C VAL A 173 -1.79 12.16 1.78
N VAL A 174 -0.96 11.61 0.89
CA VAL A 174 0.44 12.04 0.72
C VAL A 174 0.53 13.49 0.28
N ALA A 175 -0.34 13.94 -0.64
CA ALA A 175 -0.39 15.34 -1.08
C ALA A 175 -0.86 16.29 0.04
N SER A 176 -1.87 15.91 0.83
CA SER A 176 -2.34 16.65 2.00
C SER A 176 -1.29 16.71 3.09
N CYS A 177 -0.56 15.61 3.33
CA CYS A 177 0.59 15.63 4.23
C CYS A 177 1.67 16.57 3.69
N LEU A 178 2.01 16.49 2.41
CA LEU A 178 3.01 17.38 1.81
C LEU A 178 2.60 18.85 1.90
N GLU A 179 1.32 19.16 1.64
CA GLU A 179 0.75 20.51 1.77
C GLU A 179 0.87 21.02 3.21
N MET A 180 0.41 20.23 4.18
CA MET A 180 0.56 20.55 5.61
C MET A 180 2.02 20.72 6.02
N PHE A 181 2.98 20.14 5.30
CA PHE A 181 4.40 20.17 5.67
C PHE A 181 5.05 21.43 5.15
N LEU A 182 4.62 21.87 3.97
CA LEU A 182 5.02 23.14 3.39
C LEU A 182 4.42 24.33 4.16
N GLU A 183 3.30 24.12 4.88
CA GLU A 183 2.64 25.13 5.72
C GLU A 183 3.14 25.18 7.18
N TRP A 184 3.85 24.15 7.65
CA TRP A 184 4.38 24.02 9.01
C TRP A 184 5.75 24.69 9.16
#